data_AF-A0A4P7W905-F1
#
_entry.id   AF-A0A4P7W905-F1
#
_cell.length_a   1.000
_cell.length_b   1.000
_cell.length_c   1.000
_cell.angle_alpha   90.00
_cell.angle_beta   90.00
_cell.angle_gamma   90.00
#
_symmetry.space_group_name_H-M   'P 1'
#
loop_
_entity.id
_entity.type
_entity.pdbx_description
1 polymer ?
#
loop_
_entity_poly.entity_id
_entity_poly.type
_entity_poly.pdbx_seq_one_letter_code
_entity_poly.pdbx_strand_id
1 'polypeptide(L)'
;MSEISFTLPAGNAGFAGQGQAATRFRYLNFYDDRGNVLLSQKIGIPPGKNKLQTLSMAWRILKAYVYQQYSDDSDIMALFESYNQIAQDYLKTFISHCPAIYIDDFWSAGELTYLAWFLWGQRRWYSDYASSIDLEGAIDELAIDEVAAGGSVPTPRQKLLINDDTFRRIMTWNLYRGDGPQFSIPWLKKRIKRWMIGVNGYAPLFGDANEVSVHVSEKIVNISVVTSDTTLLLSLQAALYSGALNVPVGFTFNFKEI
;
A
#
# COMPACT_ATOMS: atom_id res chain seq x y z
N MET A 1 -12.48 25.87 24.39
CA MET A 1 -13.84 25.99 23.82
C MET A 1 -14.69 26.78 24.79
N SER A 2 -14.96 28.06 24.52
CA SER A 2 -15.89 28.86 25.31
C SER A 2 -17.24 28.91 24.59
N GLU A 3 -18.30 28.40 25.21
CA GLU A 3 -19.67 28.62 24.75
C GLU A 3 -20.04 30.08 25.02
N ILE A 4 -20.35 30.84 23.97
CA ILE A 4 -21.05 32.11 24.10
C ILE A 4 -22.51 31.82 23.74
N SER A 5 -23.35 31.71 24.77
CA SER A 5 -24.81 31.61 24.64
C SER A 5 -25.42 33.01 24.67
N PHE A 6 -26.05 33.44 23.57
CA PHE A 6 -26.90 34.63 23.57
C PHE A 6 -28.35 34.23 23.83
N THR A 7 -28.92 34.73 24.94
CA THR A 7 -30.36 34.67 25.24
C THR A 7 -31.00 35.94 24.68
N LEU A 8 -31.89 35.81 23.70
CA LEU A 8 -32.66 36.96 23.19
C LEU A 8 -33.77 37.34 24.19
N PRO A 9 -34.07 38.64 24.37
CA PRO A 9 -35.07 39.08 25.33
C PRO A 9 -36.48 38.76 24.82
N ALA A 10 -37.33 38.32 25.74
CA ALA A 10 -38.74 38.04 25.48
C ALA A 10 -39.49 39.31 25.09
N GLY A 11 -39.93 39.38 23.83
CA GLY A 11 -40.84 40.40 23.29
C GLY A 11 -42.15 39.75 22.84
N ASN A 12 -43.25 40.38 23.22
CA ASN A 12 -44.62 39.85 23.30
C ASN A 12 -45.28 39.30 22.02
N ALA A 13 -45.95 38.16 22.23
CA ALA A 13 -47.32 37.80 21.86
C ALA A 13 -47.85 38.08 20.44
N GLY A 14 -48.08 36.99 19.71
CA GLY A 14 -49.08 36.89 18.65
C GLY A 14 -48.93 35.58 17.87
N PHE A 15 -50.00 34.79 17.80
CA PHE A 15 -50.15 33.51 17.08
C PHE A 15 -49.77 32.23 17.86
N ALA A 16 -50.78 31.71 18.56
CA ALA A 16 -50.91 30.29 18.86
C ALA A 16 -51.21 29.52 17.57
N GLY A 17 -50.35 28.54 17.22
CA GLY A 17 -50.59 27.66 16.08
C GLY A 17 -49.41 26.75 15.78
N GLN A 18 -49.48 25.51 16.27
CA GLN A 18 -48.60 24.37 15.97
C GLN A 18 -47.12 24.50 16.38
N GLY A 19 -46.60 23.43 17.00
CA GLY A 19 -45.21 23.34 17.44
C GLY A 19 -44.23 23.46 16.27
N GLN A 20 -43.79 24.68 15.98
CA GLN A 20 -42.63 24.88 15.11
C GLN A 20 -41.38 24.55 15.90
N ALA A 21 -40.80 23.38 15.61
CA ALA A 21 -39.47 23.02 16.05
C ALA A 21 -38.51 24.17 15.65
N ALA A 22 -38.00 24.89 16.64
CA ALA A 22 -37.04 25.96 16.42
C ALA A 22 -35.84 25.37 15.66
N THR A 23 -35.75 25.69 14.37
CA THR A 23 -34.64 25.26 13.53
C THR A 23 -33.40 25.99 14.04
N ARG A 24 -32.61 25.32 14.88
CA ARG A 24 -31.36 25.87 15.42
C ARG A 24 -30.36 25.94 14.28
N PHE A 25 -30.19 27.13 13.71
CA PHE A 25 -29.09 27.41 12.79
C PHE A 25 -27.81 27.59 13.58
N ARG A 26 -26.75 26.87 13.22
CA ARG A 26 -25.40 27.18 13.70
C ARG A 26 -24.54 27.61 12.52
N TYR A 27 -23.72 28.61 12.76
CA TYR A 27 -22.74 29.08 11.80
C TYR A 27 -21.40 28.37 12.07
N LEU A 28 -20.79 27.83 11.02
CA LEU A 28 -19.39 27.39 11.09
C LEU A 28 -18.51 28.57 10.69
N ASN A 29 -17.71 29.04 11.64
CA ASN A 29 -16.77 30.14 11.45
C ASN A 29 -15.38 29.55 11.19
N PHE A 30 -14.77 29.93 10.06
CA PHE A 30 -13.36 29.70 9.81
C PHE A 30 -12.58 30.87 10.37
N TYR A 31 -11.50 30.60 11.10
CA TYR A 31 -10.68 31.62 11.73
C TYR A 31 -9.28 31.67 11.11
N ASP A 32 -8.65 32.84 11.07
CA ASP A 32 -7.22 32.97 10.81
C ASP A 32 -6.39 32.55 12.04
N ASP A 33 -5.07 32.49 11.88
CA ASP A 33 -4.12 32.14 12.96
C ASP A 33 -4.10 33.16 14.13
N ARG A 34 -4.81 34.28 13.98
CA ARG A 34 -4.99 35.34 14.99
C ARG A 34 -6.40 35.31 15.61
N GLY A 35 -7.24 34.36 15.23
CA GLY A 35 -8.59 34.18 15.77
C GLY A 35 -9.66 35.07 15.14
N ASN A 36 -9.43 35.66 13.96
CA ASN A 36 -10.43 36.46 13.24
C ASN A 36 -11.27 35.59 12.30
N VAL A 37 -12.59 35.78 12.28
CA VAL A 37 -13.50 35.01 11.39
C VAL A 37 -13.31 35.43 9.93
N LEU A 38 -12.84 34.51 9.09
CA LEU A 38 -12.64 34.67 7.65
C LEU A 38 -13.90 34.36 6.83
N LEU A 39 -14.70 33.39 7.28
CA LEU A 39 -15.91 32.95 6.57
C LEU A 39 -16.89 32.31 7.54
N SER A 40 -18.16 32.66 7.42
CA SER A 40 -19.24 32.12 8.25
C SER A 40 -20.28 31.46 7.36
N GLN A 41 -20.36 30.13 7.39
CA GLN A 41 -21.34 29.38 6.61
C GLN A 41 -22.51 28.93 7.49
N LYS A 42 -23.74 29.25 7.08
CA LYS A 42 -24.97 28.84 7.76
C LYS A 42 -25.21 27.35 7.53
N ILE A 43 -25.15 26.54 8.59
CA ILE A 43 -25.46 25.11 8.51
C ILE A 43 -26.80 24.87 9.22
N GLY A 44 -27.78 24.38 8.46
CA GLY A 44 -29.04 23.87 9.01
C GLY A 44 -28.82 22.46 9.53
N ILE A 45 -29.04 22.24 10.83
CA ILE A 45 -29.01 20.89 11.42
C ILE A 45 -30.44 20.34 11.36
N PRO A 46 -30.75 19.33 10.52
CA PRO A 46 -32.06 18.70 10.53
C PRO A 46 -32.31 17.99 11.88
N PRO A 47 -33.55 18.01 12.40
CA PRO A 47 -33.87 17.41 13.68
C PRO A 47 -33.68 15.88 13.64
N GLY A 48 -32.96 15.32 14.61
CA GLY A 48 -32.82 13.87 14.81
C GLY A 48 -31.48 13.22 14.44
N LYS A 49 -30.48 13.99 13.98
CA LYS A 49 -29.11 13.45 13.75
C LYS A 49 -28.14 13.90 14.84
N ASN A 50 -27.50 12.94 15.50
CA ASN A 50 -26.43 13.20 16.46
C ASN A 50 -25.22 13.84 15.75
N LYS A 51 -24.47 14.69 16.48
CA LYS A 51 -23.25 15.42 16.05
C LYS A 51 -22.32 14.65 15.08
N LEU A 52 -22.23 13.33 15.22
CA LEU A 52 -21.38 12.45 14.42
C LEU A 52 -21.88 12.22 12.98
N GLN A 53 -23.19 12.27 12.74
CA GLN A 53 -23.75 12.07 11.38
C GLN A 53 -23.81 13.37 10.56
N THR A 54 -23.69 14.54 11.19
CA THR A 54 -23.72 15.85 10.52
C THR A 54 -22.30 16.39 10.21
N LEU A 55 -21.26 15.75 10.75
CA LEU A 55 -19.86 15.94 10.35
C LEU A 55 -19.51 15.19 9.05
N SER A 56 -20.47 15.04 8.13
CA SER A 56 -20.20 14.58 6.75
C SER A 56 -19.88 15.74 5.80
N MET A 57 -19.62 16.95 6.32
CA MET A 57 -18.96 18.05 5.62
C MET A 57 -17.46 18.00 5.99
N ALA A 58 -16.48 18.05 5.08
CA ALA A 58 -16.50 18.11 3.64
C ALA A 58 -15.06 17.84 3.18
N TRP A 59 -14.66 16.58 3.04
CA TRP A 59 -13.43 16.27 2.29
C TRP A 59 -13.76 16.39 0.81
N ARG A 60 -13.93 17.63 0.35
CA ARG A 60 -14.17 17.95 -1.05
C ARG A 60 -12.91 18.51 -1.65
N ILE A 61 -12.57 18.03 -2.84
CA ILE A 61 -11.47 18.60 -3.61
C ILE A 61 -11.82 20.01 -4.06
N LEU A 62 -10.79 20.80 -4.35
CA LEU A 62 -10.93 21.99 -5.17
C LEU A 62 -11.18 21.50 -6.61
N LYS A 63 -12.36 21.82 -7.16
CA LYS A 63 -12.71 21.42 -8.51
C LYS A 63 -11.90 22.21 -9.53
N ALA A 64 -11.44 21.53 -10.57
CA ALA A 64 -11.03 22.15 -11.81
C ALA A 64 -12.28 22.62 -12.57
N TYR A 65 -12.23 23.82 -13.14
CA TYR A 65 -13.31 24.41 -13.93
C TYR A 65 -12.83 24.73 -15.33
N VAL A 66 -13.74 24.59 -16.28
CA VAL A 66 -13.52 24.96 -17.68
C VAL A 66 -13.58 26.48 -17.83
N TYR A 67 -12.77 27.05 -18.71
CA TYR A 67 -12.90 28.46 -19.09
C TYR A 67 -14.25 28.71 -19.77
N GLN A 68 -14.84 29.87 -19.53
CA GLN A 68 -16.19 30.20 -20.04
C GLN A 68 -16.34 30.02 -21.56
N GLN A 69 -15.26 30.22 -22.33
CA GLN A 69 -15.23 30.08 -23.79
C GLN A 69 -15.45 28.65 -24.30
N TYR A 70 -15.31 27.63 -23.44
CA TYR A 70 -15.49 26.22 -23.78
C TYR A 70 -16.62 25.56 -22.97
N SER A 71 -17.49 26.37 -22.35
CA SER A 71 -18.59 25.87 -21.53
C SER A 71 -19.75 25.27 -22.34
N ASP A 72 -19.76 25.55 -23.65
CA ASP A 72 -20.70 25.05 -24.64
C ASP A 72 -20.30 23.69 -25.22
N ASP A 73 -19.04 23.30 -25.12
CA ASP A 73 -18.53 22.01 -25.55
C ASP A 73 -18.77 20.93 -24.46
N SER A 74 -19.64 19.97 -24.77
CA SER A 74 -19.99 18.89 -23.85
C SER A 74 -18.84 17.95 -23.52
N ASP A 75 -17.92 17.73 -24.47
CA ASP A 75 -16.82 16.78 -24.31
C ASP A 75 -15.76 17.36 -23.36
N ILE A 76 -15.49 18.66 -23.49
CA ILE A 76 -14.58 19.38 -22.59
C ILE A 76 -15.17 19.43 -21.17
N MET A 77 -16.46 19.72 -21.03
CA MET A 77 -17.13 19.71 -19.73
C MET A 77 -17.10 18.32 -19.07
N ALA A 78 -17.30 17.25 -19.86
CA ALA A 78 -17.24 15.87 -19.38
C ALA A 78 -15.83 15.48 -18.89
N LEU A 79 -14.77 15.92 -19.59
CA LEU A 79 -13.39 15.69 -19.17
C LEU A 79 -13.13 16.27 -17.77
N PHE A 80 -13.51 17.53 -17.53
CA PHE A 80 -13.28 18.18 -16.23
C PHE A 80 -14.11 17.55 -15.11
N GLU A 81 -15.35 17.14 -15.37
CA GLU A 81 -16.14 16.43 -14.36
C GLU A 81 -15.53 15.05 -14.05
N SER A 82 -15.05 14.32 -15.06
CA SER A 82 -14.34 13.04 -14.84
C SER A 82 -13.07 13.23 -14.00
N TYR A 83 -12.28 14.27 -14.28
CA TYR A 83 -11.08 14.61 -13.51
C TYR A 83 -11.41 14.93 -12.06
N ASN A 84 -12.44 15.76 -11.84
CA ASN A 84 -12.91 16.11 -10.50
C ASN A 84 -13.42 14.88 -9.74
N GLN A 85 -14.11 13.97 -10.42
CA GLN A 85 -14.59 12.74 -9.80
C GLN A 85 -13.40 11.85 -9.37
N ILE A 86 -12.42 11.64 -10.24
CA ILE A 86 -11.21 10.86 -9.93
C ILE A 86 -10.44 11.46 -8.75
N ALA A 87 -10.19 12.77 -8.76
CA ALA A 87 -9.49 13.44 -7.66
C ALA A 87 -10.26 13.33 -6.33
N GLN A 88 -11.59 13.41 -6.39
CA GLN A 88 -12.45 13.24 -5.22
C GLN A 88 -12.38 11.81 -4.68
N ASP A 89 -12.28 10.81 -5.55
CA ASP A 89 -12.19 9.42 -5.15
C ASP A 89 -10.81 9.09 -4.57
N TYR A 90 -9.71 9.63 -5.11
CA TYR A 90 -8.40 9.53 -4.46
C TYR A 90 -8.40 10.12 -3.05
N LEU A 91 -9.01 11.30 -2.86
CA LEU A 91 -9.11 11.92 -1.53
C LEU A 91 -9.86 11.00 -0.55
N LYS A 92 -10.98 10.40 -0.97
CA LYS A 92 -11.72 9.44 -0.14
C LYS A 92 -10.87 8.22 0.19
N THR A 93 -10.17 7.67 -0.80
CA THR A 93 -9.28 6.52 -0.65
C THR A 93 -8.19 6.77 0.39
N PHE A 94 -7.51 7.92 0.34
CA PHE A 94 -6.48 8.28 1.33
C PHE A 94 -7.02 8.57 2.73
N ILE A 95 -8.28 8.98 2.84
CA ILE A 95 -8.95 9.15 4.14
C ILE A 95 -9.36 7.80 4.72
N SER A 96 -9.84 6.88 3.88
CA SER A 96 -10.23 5.55 4.32
C SER A 96 -9.03 4.67 4.68
N HIS A 97 -7.91 4.83 3.97
CA HIS A 97 -6.73 4.00 4.16
C HIS A 97 -5.44 4.81 4.20
N CYS A 98 -4.61 4.55 5.20
CA CYS A 98 -3.34 5.24 5.35
C CYS A 98 -2.31 4.66 4.35
N PRO A 99 -1.71 5.48 3.47
CA PRO A 99 -0.73 5.01 2.49
C PRO A 99 0.54 4.45 3.14
N ALA A 100 0.78 4.77 4.42
CA ALA A 100 1.90 4.22 5.19
C ALA A 100 1.70 2.74 5.60
N ILE A 101 0.52 2.16 5.38
CA ILE A 101 0.24 0.75 5.68
C ILE A 101 0.24 -0.04 4.37
N TYR A 102 1.30 -0.82 4.14
CA TYR A 102 1.49 -1.62 2.93
C TYR A 102 1.12 -3.10 3.08
N ILE A 103 0.83 -3.55 4.30
CA ILE A 103 0.61 -4.97 4.65
C ILE A 103 -0.77 -5.47 4.20
N ASP A 104 -1.70 -4.54 3.96
CA ASP A 104 -3.08 -4.86 3.56
C ASP A 104 -3.19 -5.06 2.03
N ASP A 105 -4.23 -5.78 1.62
CA ASP A 105 -4.59 -6.05 0.22
C ASP A 105 -5.14 -4.83 -0.53
N PHE A 106 -5.34 -3.71 0.18
CA PHE A 106 -5.90 -2.48 -0.37
C PHE A 106 -5.11 -1.94 -1.57
N TRP A 107 -3.77 -1.87 -1.47
CA TRP A 107 -2.92 -1.34 -2.54
C TRP A 107 -2.41 -2.46 -3.44
N SER A 108 -2.69 -2.40 -4.74
CA SER A 108 -2.28 -3.44 -5.68
C SER A 108 -1.39 -2.92 -6.81
N ALA A 109 -0.59 -3.82 -7.38
CA ALA A 109 0.22 -3.66 -8.58
C ALA A 109 1.03 -2.34 -8.62
N GLY A 110 0.69 -1.46 -9.57
CA GLY A 110 1.40 -0.21 -9.81
C GLY A 110 1.29 0.77 -8.64
N GLU A 111 0.15 0.81 -7.95
CA GLU A 111 -0.08 1.73 -6.82
C GLU A 111 0.81 1.36 -5.63
N LEU A 112 0.87 0.06 -5.32
CA LEU A 112 1.76 -0.46 -4.28
C LEU A 112 3.23 -0.17 -4.62
N THR A 113 3.61 -0.33 -5.88
CA THR A 113 4.98 -0.04 -6.36
C THR A 113 5.31 1.44 -6.25
N TYR A 114 4.37 2.30 -6.64
CA TYR A 114 4.51 3.75 -6.55
C TYR A 114 4.68 4.17 -5.09
N LEU A 115 3.72 3.83 -4.22
CA LEU A 115 3.77 4.18 -2.81
C LEU A 115 5.04 3.66 -2.14
N ALA A 116 5.44 2.42 -2.44
CA ALA A 116 6.64 1.84 -1.86
C ALA A 116 7.92 2.61 -2.19
N TRP A 117 8.01 3.10 -3.43
CA TRP A 117 9.14 3.89 -3.87
C TRP A 117 9.15 5.28 -3.23
N PHE A 118 8.01 5.96 -3.16
CA PHE A 118 7.94 7.33 -2.64
C PHE A 118 8.02 7.40 -1.11
N LEU A 119 7.42 6.46 -0.38
CA LEU A 119 7.40 6.50 1.09
C LEU A 119 8.63 5.81 1.71
N TRP A 120 9.08 4.68 1.15
CA TRP A 120 10.14 3.86 1.76
C TRP A 120 11.40 3.72 0.90
N GLY A 121 11.43 4.30 -0.30
CA GLY A 121 12.55 4.13 -1.23
C GLY A 121 12.72 2.69 -1.73
N GLN A 122 11.73 1.82 -1.52
CA GLN A 122 11.79 0.42 -1.92
C GLN A 122 11.22 0.29 -3.33
N ARG A 123 12.03 -0.22 -4.26
CA ARG A 123 11.60 -0.50 -5.63
C ARG A 123 11.13 -1.95 -5.72
N ARG A 124 10.14 -2.23 -6.56
CA ARG A 124 9.78 -3.60 -6.89
C ARG A 124 10.92 -4.21 -7.70
N TRP A 125 11.56 -5.20 -7.10
CA TRP A 125 12.60 -5.97 -7.74
C TRP A 125 11.97 -6.81 -8.83
N TYR A 126 12.70 -6.99 -9.91
CA TYR A 126 12.35 -7.94 -10.93
C TYR A 126 13.33 -9.09 -10.77
N SER A 127 12.82 -10.29 -10.51
CA SER A 127 13.68 -11.46 -10.43
C SER A 127 14.06 -11.84 -11.85
N ASP A 128 15.23 -11.36 -12.29
CA ASP A 128 15.87 -11.86 -13.50
C ASP A 128 16.40 -13.26 -13.19
N TYR A 129 15.62 -14.30 -13.50
CA TYR A 129 16.16 -15.65 -13.59
C TYR A 129 16.41 -15.97 -15.06
N ALA A 130 17.66 -16.25 -15.41
CA ALA A 130 18.00 -16.82 -16.69
C ALA A 130 18.10 -18.33 -16.51
N SER A 131 17.11 -19.07 -17.01
CA SER A 131 17.30 -20.48 -17.32
C SER A 131 17.89 -20.57 -18.73
N SER A 132 19.09 -21.13 -18.86
CA SER A 132 19.51 -21.72 -20.14
C SER A 132 18.72 -23.00 -20.30
N ILE A 133 17.99 -23.14 -21.40
CA ILE A 133 17.43 -24.43 -21.80
C ILE A 133 18.46 -25.01 -22.77
N ASP A 134 19.02 -26.17 -22.42
CA ASP A 134 19.76 -26.96 -23.38
C ASP A 134 18.73 -27.66 -24.27
N LEU A 135 18.70 -27.27 -25.54
CA LEU A 135 17.86 -27.90 -26.55
C LEU A 135 18.54 -29.20 -26.99
N GLU A 136 18.18 -30.30 -26.36
CA GLU A 136 18.54 -31.65 -26.82
C GLU A 136 17.39 -32.22 -27.65
N GLY A 137 17.61 -32.42 -28.95
CA GLY A 137 16.62 -32.95 -29.89
C GLY A 137 17.28 -33.59 -31.11
N ALA A 138 16.53 -34.41 -31.85
CA ALA A 138 17.01 -35.02 -33.09
C ALA A 138 17.25 -33.94 -34.16
N ILE A 139 18.17 -34.19 -35.09
CA ILE A 139 18.74 -33.23 -36.07
C ILE A 139 17.67 -32.53 -36.96
N ASP A 140 16.42 -33.01 -36.99
CA ASP A 140 15.34 -32.48 -37.86
C ASP A 140 14.11 -31.91 -37.11
N GLU A 141 14.10 -31.80 -35.78
CA GLU A 141 12.95 -31.26 -35.03
C GLU A 141 12.99 -29.73 -34.80
N LEU A 142 14.13 -29.09 -35.05
CA LEU A 142 14.34 -27.65 -34.85
C LEU A 142 14.77 -26.98 -36.17
N ALA A 143 14.33 -25.73 -36.40
CA ALA A 143 14.71 -24.98 -37.59
C ALA A 143 16.24 -24.75 -37.62
N ILE A 144 16.88 -25.13 -38.74
CA ILE A 144 18.34 -25.27 -38.93
C ILE A 144 19.15 -23.96 -38.74
N ASP A 145 18.50 -22.80 -38.56
CA ASP A 145 19.16 -21.48 -38.60
C ASP A 145 18.99 -20.63 -37.33
N GLU A 146 18.47 -21.18 -36.23
CA GLU A 146 18.34 -20.43 -34.97
C GLU A 146 19.48 -20.72 -33.97
N VAL A 147 20.15 -21.89 -34.04
CA VAL A 147 21.11 -22.35 -33.03
C VAL A 147 22.17 -23.27 -33.63
N ALA A 148 23.45 -23.10 -33.25
CA ALA A 148 24.51 -24.03 -33.63
C ALA A 148 24.31 -25.41 -32.97
N ALA A 149 24.69 -26.51 -33.63
CA ALA A 149 24.58 -27.85 -33.07
C ALA A 149 25.31 -27.97 -31.72
N GLY A 150 24.58 -28.29 -30.64
CA GLY A 150 25.08 -28.29 -29.26
C GLY A 150 25.14 -26.92 -28.58
N GLY A 151 24.51 -25.89 -29.16
CA GLY A 151 24.41 -24.55 -28.59
C GLY A 151 23.20 -24.38 -27.68
N SER A 152 23.37 -23.63 -26.59
CA SER A 152 22.27 -23.20 -25.73
C SER A 152 21.70 -21.88 -26.24
N VAL A 153 20.37 -21.75 -26.31
CA VAL A 153 19.72 -20.45 -26.54
C VAL A 153 19.47 -19.79 -25.20
N PRO A 154 19.99 -18.59 -24.95
CA PRO A 154 19.52 -17.79 -23.84
C PRO A 154 18.08 -17.35 -24.15
N THR A 155 17.10 -18.05 -23.58
CA THR A 155 15.71 -17.59 -23.57
C THR A 155 15.67 -16.15 -23.05
N PRO A 156 14.91 -15.21 -23.67
CA PRO A 156 14.78 -13.86 -23.15
C PRO A 156 14.37 -13.96 -21.69
N ARG A 157 15.14 -13.28 -20.80
CA ARG A 157 14.92 -13.25 -19.35
C ARG A 157 13.43 -13.17 -19.08
N GLN A 158 12.82 -14.27 -18.66
CA GLN A 158 11.47 -14.22 -18.17
C GLN A 158 11.57 -13.52 -16.83
N LYS A 159 11.30 -12.22 -16.91
CA LYS A 159 11.17 -11.31 -15.80
C LYS A 159 10.00 -11.82 -14.97
N LEU A 160 10.27 -12.70 -14.01
CA LEU A 160 9.23 -13.16 -13.10
C LEU A 160 8.73 -11.92 -12.36
N LEU A 161 7.55 -11.48 -12.76
CA LEU A 161 6.87 -10.37 -12.11
C LEU A 161 6.65 -10.81 -10.67
N ILE A 162 7.36 -10.19 -9.74
CA ILE A 162 7.16 -10.44 -8.32
C ILE A 162 5.70 -10.08 -8.01
N ASN A 163 4.93 -11.08 -7.57
CA ASN A 163 3.55 -10.91 -7.13
C ASN A 163 3.49 -9.90 -5.98
N ASP A 164 2.34 -9.24 -5.81
CA ASP A 164 2.17 -8.25 -4.74
C ASP A 164 2.45 -8.83 -3.35
N ASP A 165 2.04 -10.09 -3.10
CA ASP A 165 2.34 -10.81 -1.86
C ASP A 165 3.86 -10.89 -1.60
N THR A 166 4.63 -11.40 -2.55
CA THR A 166 6.08 -11.52 -2.44
C THR A 166 6.73 -10.15 -2.27
N PHE A 167 6.25 -9.13 -2.99
CA PHE A 167 6.77 -7.77 -2.84
C PHE A 167 6.52 -7.20 -1.44
N ARG A 168 5.34 -7.41 -0.86
CA ARG A 168 5.06 -7.00 0.53
C ARG A 168 5.92 -7.76 1.52
N ARG A 169 6.19 -9.06 1.31
CA ARG A 169 7.13 -9.83 2.14
C ARG A 169 8.56 -9.27 2.08
N ILE A 170 9.03 -8.85 0.92
CA ILE A 170 10.32 -8.13 0.77
C ILE A 170 10.31 -6.84 1.58
N MET A 171 9.24 -6.05 1.49
CA MET A 171 9.12 -4.82 2.27
C MET A 171 9.11 -5.10 3.77
N THR A 172 8.39 -6.11 4.23
CA THR A 172 8.41 -6.53 5.64
C THR A 172 9.79 -6.98 6.07
N TRP A 173 10.52 -7.71 5.22
CA TRP A 173 11.92 -8.03 5.50
C TRP A 173 12.77 -6.76 5.67
N ASN A 174 12.63 -5.77 4.79
CA ASN A 174 13.52 -4.61 4.84
C ASN A 174 13.13 -3.57 5.90
N LEU A 175 11.84 -3.44 6.22
CA LEU A 175 11.30 -2.34 7.03
C LEU A 175 10.88 -2.77 8.44
N TYR A 176 10.65 -4.05 8.70
CA TYR A 176 10.18 -4.50 10.00
C TYR A 176 11.25 -4.31 11.09
N ARG A 177 10.94 -3.50 12.11
CA ARG A 177 11.87 -3.13 13.19
C ARG A 177 11.77 -4.00 14.44
N GLY A 178 10.72 -4.81 14.58
CA GLY A 178 10.47 -5.59 15.80
C GLY A 178 11.49 -6.69 16.09
N ASP A 179 12.28 -7.11 15.09
CA ASP A 179 13.32 -8.13 15.25
C ASP A 179 14.65 -7.56 15.79
N GLY A 180 14.77 -6.23 15.86
CA GLY A 180 15.98 -5.52 16.26
C GLY A 180 16.90 -5.16 15.08
N PRO A 181 17.85 -4.23 15.29
CA PRO A 181 18.71 -3.71 14.22
C PRO A 181 19.96 -4.56 13.95
N GLN A 182 20.33 -5.45 14.87
CA GLN A 182 21.58 -6.23 14.77
C GLN A 182 21.33 -7.60 14.14
N PHE A 183 22.19 -7.96 13.18
CA PHE A 183 22.19 -9.29 12.60
C PHE A 183 22.65 -10.32 13.64
N SER A 184 21.83 -11.35 13.83
CA SER A 184 22.12 -12.49 14.70
C SER A 184 21.40 -13.74 14.17
N ILE A 185 21.79 -14.93 14.62
CA ILE A 185 21.11 -16.17 14.21
C ILE A 185 19.60 -16.11 14.56
N PRO A 186 19.18 -15.73 15.78
CA PRO A 186 17.75 -15.58 16.09
C PRO A 186 17.04 -14.56 15.20
N TRP A 187 17.70 -13.46 14.85
CA TRP A 187 17.16 -12.45 13.92
C TRP A 187 16.83 -13.06 12.55
N LEU A 188 17.77 -13.84 11.99
CA LEU A 188 17.58 -14.48 10.69
C LEU A 188 16.46 -15.51 10.74
N LYS A 189 16.43 -16.35 11.78
CA LYS A 189 15.38 -17.36 11.98
C LYS A 189 13.99 -16.74 12.04
N LYS A 190 13.82 -15.66 12.81
CA LYS A 190 12.53 -14.94 12.94
C LYS A 190 12.05 -14.38 11.62
N ARG A 191 12.95 -13.79 10.81
CA ARG A 191 12.59 -13.21 9.52
C ARG A 191 12.22 -14.27 8.49
N ILE A 192 12.93 -15.38 8.46
CA ILE A 192 12.58 -16.53 7.59
C ILE A 192 11.22 -17.09 8.01
N LYS A 193 10.97 -17.31 9.31
CA LYS A 193 9.66 -17.78 9.78
C LYS A 193 8.53 -16.81 9.41
N ARG A 194 8.77 -15.50 9.56
CA ARG A 194 7.83 -14.46 9.14
C ARG A 194 7.60 -14.48 7.63
N TRP A 195 8.63 -14.72 6.84
CA TRP A 195 8.49 -14.90 5.39
C TRP A 195 7.60 -16.10 5.05
N MET A 196 7.69 -17.20 5.79
CA MET A 196 6.87 -18.39 5.49
C MET A 196 5.40 -18.20 5.90
N ILE A 197 5.14 -17.65 7.09
CA ILE A 197 3.78 -17.57 7.66
C ILE A 197 3.06 -16.26 7.31
N GLY A 198 3.81 -15.19 7.04
CA GLY A 198 3.31 -13.83 6.88
C GLY A 198 2.68 -13.55 5.52
N VAL A 199 1.42 -13.93 5.34
CA VAL A 199 0.61 -13.63 4.15
C VAL A 199 0.62 -12.13 3.88
N ASN A 200 0.89 -11.72 2.63
CA ASN A 200 0.96 -10.34 2.18
C ASN A 200 1.94 -9.47 2.98
N GLY A 201 3.03 -10.07 3.48
CA GLY A 201 3.98 -9.37 4.33
C GLY A 201 3.44 -9.09 5.73
N TYR A 202 2.32 -9.69 6.13
CA TYR A 202 1.84 -9.62 7.51
C TYR A 202 2.89 -10.17 8.48
N ALA A 203 2.94 -9.56 9.65
CA ALA A 203 3.95 -9.79 10.66
C ALA A 203 3.30 -10.47 11.88
N PRO A 204 2.94 -11.77 11.80
CA PRO A 204 2.30 -12.46 12.91
C PRO A 204 3.23 -12.53 14.13
N LEU A 205 2.63 -12.56 15.31
CA LEU A 205 3.32 -12.89 16.55
C LEU A 205 3.48 -14.41 16.60
N PHE A 206 4.71 -14.88 16.77
CA PHE A 206 5.02 -16.30 16.92
C PHE A 206 5.95 -16.50 18.13
N GLY A 207 5.76 -17.62 18.84
CA GLY A 207 6.49 -17.90 20.07
C GLY A 207 7.95 -18.30 19.83
N ASP A 208 8.17 -19.25 18.92
CA ASP A 208 9.48 -19.81 18.61
C ASP A 208 9.77 -19.84 17.09
N ALA A 209 11.00 -20.18 16.71
CA ALA A 209 11.42 -20.34 15.31
C ALA A 209 12.21 -21.63 15.11
N ASN A 210 11.72 -22.73 15.69
CA ASN A 210 12.41 -24.02 15.72
C ASN A 210 12.37 -24.78 14.39
N GLU A 211 11.38 -24.48 13.53
CA GLU A 211 11.23 -25.03 12.17
C GLU A 211 12.34 -24.58 11.21
N VAL A 212 12.97 -23.44 11.51
CA VAL A 212 14.13 -22.95 10.77
C VAL A 212 15.36 -23.42 11.52
N SER A 213 16.35 -23.96 10.82
CA SER A 213 17.67 -24.26 11.35
C SER A 213 18.71 -23.54 10.53
N VAL A 214 19.69 -22.95 11.22
CA VAL A 214 20.72 -22.13 10.59
C VAL A 214 22.07 -22.59 11.12
N HIS A 215 22.93 -23.03 10.22
CA HIS A 215 24.32 -23.36 10.52
C HIS A 215 25.23 -22.43 9.72
N VAL A 216 26.07 -21.69 10.42
CA VAL A 216 27.12 -20.88 9.80
C VAL A 216 28.41 -21.68 9.77
N SER A 217 28.99 -21.86 8.60
CA SER A 217 30.33 -22.43 8.43
C SER A 217 31.15 -21.42 7.65
N GLU A 218 32.18 -20.85 8.29
CA GLU A 218 32.99 -19.77 7.74
C GLU A 218 32.13 -18.57 7.28
N LYS A 219 32.05 -18.35 5.96
CA LYS A 219 31.24 -17.29 5.31
C LYS A 219 29.96 -17.82 4.66
N ILE A 220 29.63 -19.09 4.86
CA ILE A 220 28.46 -19.74 4.27
C ILE A 220 27.43 -19.97 5.38
N VAL A 221 26.24 -19.42 5.17
CA VAL A 221 25.07 -19.60 6.04
C VAL A 221 24.17 -20.65 5.39
N ASN A 222 24.19 -21.86 5.93
CA ASN A 222 23.31 -22.94 5.51
C ASN A 222 22.00 -22.84 6.30
N ILE A 223 20.91 -22.67 5.59
CA ILE A 223 19.57 -22.53 6.13
C ILE A 223 18.79 -23.77 5.71
N SER A 224 18.18 -24.42 6.69
CA SER A 224 17.22 -25.49 6.45
C SER A 224 15.88 -25.16 7.06
N VAL A 225 14.81 -25.31 6.28
CA VAL A 225 13.45 -24.98 6.69
C VAL A 225 12.58 -26.21 6.51
N VAL A 226 11.89 -26.60 7.58
CA VAL A 226 10.83 -27.61 7.50
C VAL A 226 9.56 -26.91 7.05
N THR A 227 9.11 -27.17 5.81
CA THR A 227 7.91 -26.56 5.26
C THR A 227 7.25 -27.46 4.21
N SER A 228 5.93 -27.38 4.10
CA SER A 228 5.19 -28.02 3.00
C SER A 228 5.07 -27.13 1.76
N ASP A 229 5.37 -25.82 1.87
CA ASP A 229 5.23 -24.86 0.77
C ASP A 229 6.59 -24.52 0.16
N THR A 230 6.96 -25.30 -0.85
CA THR A 230 8.21 -25.15 -1.60
C THR A 230 8.23 -23.89 -2.46
N THR A 231 7.07 -23.36 -2.85
CA THR A 231 6.97 -22.17 -3.69
C THR A 231 7.43 -20.92 -2.92
N LEU A 232 7.00 -20.79 -1.67
CA LEU A 232 7.45 -19.70 -0.80
C LEU A 232 8.95 -19.78 -0.52
N LEU A 233 9.49 -20.98 -0.31
CA LEU A 233 10.92 -21.19 -0.10
C LEU A 233 11.74 -20.80 -1.33
N LEU A 234 11.31 -21.20 -2.53
CA LEU A 234 11.94 -20.81 -3.80
C LEU A 234 11.86 -19.29 -4.02
N SER A 235 10.74 -18.65 -3.68
CA SER A 235 10.60 -17.20 -3.77
C SER A 235 11.55 -16.46 -2.82
N LEU A 236 11.77 -16.99 -1.61
CA LEU A 236 12.74 -16.45 -0.64
C LEU A 236 14.16 -16.57 -1.18
N GLN A 237 14.51 -17.74 -1.72
CA GLN A 237 15.82 -18.00 -2.31
C GLN A 237 16.10 -17.03 -3.47
N ALA A 238 15.13 -16.85 -4.37
CA ALA A 238 15.23 -15.91 -5.48
C ALA A 238 15.37 -14.44 -5.00
N ALA A 239 14.59 -14.04 -3.98
CA ALA A 239 14.68 -12.69 -3.40
C ALA A 239 16.04 -12.43 -2.75
N LEU A 240 16.64 -13.45 -2.14
CA LEU A 240 17.94 -13.33 -1.49
C LEU A 240 19.08 -13.28 -2.52
N TYR A 241 19.04 -14.11 -3.56
CA TYR A 241 20.03 -14.12 -4.64
C TYR A 241 19.98 -12.89 -5.55
N SER A 242 18.79 -12.32 -5.75
CA SER A 242 18.65 -11.04 -6.46
C SER A 242 19.13 -9.83 -5.65
N GLY A 243 19.47 -10.01 -4.36
CA GLY A 243 19.89 -8.93 -3.47
C GLY A 243 18.75 -8.00 -3.05
N ALA A 244 17.49 -8.43 -3.21
CA ALA A 244 16.31 -7.65 -2.82
C ALA A 244 16.15 -7.54 -1.29
N LEU A 245 16.71 -8.50 -0.56
CA LEU A 245 16.64 -8.58 0.90
C LEU A 245 17.87 -7.95 1.55
N ASN A 246 17.65 -7.08 2.52
CA ASN A 246 18.72 -6.51 3.32
C ASN A 246 19.30 -7.58 4.26
N VAL A 247 20.50 -8.04 3.93
CA VAL A 247 21.33 -8.96 4.73
C VAL A 247 22.77 -8.45 4.76
N PRO A 248 23.59 -8.82 5.77
CA PRO A 248 24.97 -8.36 5.83
C PRO A 248 25.79 -8.83 4.62
N VAL A 249 26.59 -7.91 4.08
CA VAL A 249 27.52 -8.21 3.00
C VAL A 249 28.63 -9.16 3.48
N GLY A 250 29.03 -10.11 2.63
CA GLY A 250 30.14 -11.04 2.91
C GLY A 250 29.72 -12.44 3.36
N PHE A 251 28.43 -12.70 3.56
CA PHE A 251 27.89 -14.05 3.74
C PHE A 251 27.25 -14.55 2.45
N THR A 252 27.46 -15.84 2.15
CA THR A 252 26.75 -16.56 1.09
C THR A 252 25.68 -17.42 1.75
N PHE A 253 24.46 -17.41 1.24
CA PHE A 253 23.33 -18.11 1.85
C PHE A 253 22.91 -19.29 0.98
N ASN A 254 22.84 -20.48 1.57
CA ASN A 254 22.39 -21.69 0.91
C ASN A 254 21.13 -22.18 1.59
N PHE A 255 20.09 -22.46 0.80
CA PHE A 255 18.83 -23.01 1.30
C PHE A 255 18.76 -24.50 0.98
N LYS A 256 18.29 -25.29 1.95
CA LYS A 256 17.98 -26.71 1.79
C LYS A 256 16.61 -27.00 2.40
N GLU A 257 15.77 -27.68 1.65
CA GLU A 257 14.53 -28.24 2.18
C GLU A 257 14.84 -29.49 3.02
N ILE A 258 14.16 -29.64 4.15
CA ILE A 258 14.22 -30.83 5.01
C ILE A 258 12.81 -31.37 5.21
#